data_AF-A0A1H3QTY2-F1
#
_entry.id   AF-A0A1H3QTY2-F1
#
_cell.length_a   1.000
_cell.length_b   1.000
_cell.length_c   1.000
_cell.angle_alpha   90.00
_cell.angle_beta   90.00
_cell.angle_gamma   90.00
#
_symmetry.space_group_name_H-M   'P 1'
#
loop_
_entity.id
_entity.type
_entity.pdbx_description
1 polymer ?
#
loop_
_entity_poly.entity_id
_entity_poly.type
_entity_poly.pdbx_seq_one_letter_code
_entity_poly.pdbx_strand_id
1 'polypeptide(L)' 'MQGNGKLAPSPIRLPQPLKDWLKHQAIDNHRSFNSEVLARLEESRARQEKDTIQ' A
#
# COMPACT_ATOMS: atom_id res chain seq x y z
N MET A 1 -6.81 20.03 -1.85
CA MET A 1 -7.20 18.61 -1.84
C MET A 1 -7.24 18.12 -3.29
N GLN A 2 -6.14 17.61 -3.83
CA GLN A 2 -6.09 17.13 -5.23
C GLN A 2 -6.90 15.84 -5.36
N GLY A 3 -7.82 15.82 -6.32
CA GLY A 3 -8.82 14.77 -6.50
C GLY A 3 -8.22 13.46 -7.01
N ASN A 4 -8.67 12.35 -6.40
CA ASN A 4 -8.50 10.96 -6.84
C ASN A 4 -9.28 10.67 -8.15
N GLY A 5 -9.04 11.45 -9.21
CA GLY A 5 -9.89 11.41 -10.42
C GLY A 5 -9.66 10.24 -11.39
N LYS A 6 -8.70 9.34 -11.15
CA LYS A 6 -8.34 8.29 -12.14
C LYS A 6 -7.86 6.96 -11.54
N LEU A 7 -8.36 6.55 -10.36
CA LEU A 7 -8.04 5.23 -9.81
C LEU A 7 -9.27 4.34 -9.83
N ALA A 8 -9.19 3.23 -10.56
CA ALA A 8 -10.22 2.19 -10.51
C ALA A 8 -10.17 1.49 -9.14
N PRO A 9 -11.31 1.22 -8.50
CA PRO A 9 -11.31 0.48 -7.24
C PRO A 9 -10.77 -0.93 -7.46
N SER A 10 -9.75 -1.32 -6.71
CA SER A 10 -9.24 -2.69 -6.67
C SER A 10 -9.64 -3.34 -5.35
N PRO A 11 -10.72 -4.15 -5.30
CA PRO A 11 -11.13 -4.81 -4.07
C PRO A 11 -10.13 -5.94 -3.74
N ILE A 12 -9.25 -5.68 -2.76
CA ILE A 12 -8.29 -6.67 -2.26
C ILE A 12 -8.89 -7.37 -1.03
N ARG A 13 -8.90 -8.69 -1.03
CA ARG A 13 -9.24 -9.49 0.15
C ARG A 13 -7.96 -9.77 0.93
N LEU A 14 -7.95 -9.35 2.20
CA LEU A 14 -6.83 -9.56 3.12
C LEU A 14 -7.33 -10.33 4.34
N PRO A 15 -6.50 -11.19 4.95
CA PRO A 15 -6.76 -11.70 6.28
C PRO A 15 -7.01 -10.55 7.26
N GLN A 16 -7.99 -10.71 8.15
CA GLN A 16 -8.33 -9.71 9.17
C GLN A 16 -7.13 -9.19 9.97
N PRO A 17 -6.23 -10.05 10.52
CA PRO A 17 -5.09 -9.55 11.30
C PRO A 17 -4.12 -8.70 10.47
N LEU A 18 -3.93 -9.04 9.19
CA LEU A 18 -3.07 -8.26 8.30
C LEU A 18 -3.68 -6.88 8.01
N LYS A 19 -5.00 -6.83 7.82
CA LYS A 19 -5.72 -5.57 7.60
C LYS A 19 -5.61 -4.65 8.81
N ASP A 20 -5.76 -5.19 10.02
CA ASP A 20 -5.69 -4.39 11.24
C ASP A 20 -4.27 -3.87 11.51
N TRP A 21 -3.26 -4.71 11.26
CA TRP A 21 -1.87 -4.27 11.31
C TRP A 21 -1.57 -3.16 10.30
N LEU A 22 -2.01 -3.28 9.04
CA LEU A 22 -1.85 -2.23 8.03
C LEU A 22 -2.56 -0.93 8.39
N LYS A 23 -3.71 -1.01 9.07
CA LYS A 23 -4.41 0.19 9.56
C LYS A 23 -3.62 0.91 10.65
N HIS A 24 -3.05 0.18 11.61
CA HIS A 24 -2.21 0.79 12.65
C HIS A 24 -1.00 1.48 12.01
N GLN A 25 -0.33 0.81 11.08
CA GLN A 25 0.81 1.39 10.36
C GLN A 25 0.44 2.64 9.56
N ALA A 26 -0.74 2.65 8.92
CA ALA A 26 -1.22 3.85 8.24
C ALA A 26 -1.42 5.03 9.20
N ILE A 27 -1.93 4.78 10.42
CA ILE A 27 -2.08 5.80 11.47
C ILE A 27 -0.70 6.31 11.90
N ASP A 28 0.23 5.41 12.20
CA ASP A 28 1.60 5.73 12.62
C ASP A 28 2.33 6.57 11.55
N ASN A 29 2.09 6.26 10.28
CA ASN A 29 2.70 6.94 9.14
C ASN A 29 1.94 8.20 8.68
N HIS A 30 0.89 8.62 9.39
CA HIS A 30 0.02 9.75 9.04
C HIS A 30 -0.53 9.68 7.59
N ARG A 31 -0.86 8.47 7.13
CA ARG A 31 -1.33 8.19 5.77
C ARG A 31 -2.68 7.49 5.77
N SER A 32 -3.40 7.55 4.67
CA SER A 32 -4.60 6.73 4.49
C SER A 32 -4.21 5.25 4.36
N PHE A 33 -5.11 4.34 4.72
CA PHE A 33 -4.90 2.89 4.53
C PHE A 33 -4.49 2.56 3.10
N ASN A 34 -5.14 3.16 2.09
CA ASN A 34 -4.78 2.94 0.69
C ASN A 34 -3.39 3.46 0.35
N SER A 35 -3.00 4.61 0.90
CA SER A 35 -1.65 5.17 0.69
C SER A 35 -0.57 4.31 1.34
N GLU A 36 -0.85 3.71 2.49
CA GLU A 36 0.05 2.76 3.15
C GLU A 36 0.22 1.47 2.33
N VAL A 37 -0.89 0.92 1.83
CA VAL A 37 -0.86 -0.26 0.93
C VAL A 37 -0.06 0.06 -0.33
N LEU A 38 -0.29 1.22 -0.94
CA LEU A 38 0.44 1.65 -2.14
C LEU A 38 1.95 1.76 -1.86
N ALA A 39 2.34 2.44 -0.78
CA ALA A 39 3.74 2.62 -0.42
C ALA A 39 4.47 1.27 -0.24
N ARG A 40 3.81 0.29 0.39
CA ARG A 40 4.38 -1.06 0.57
C ARG A 40 4.49 -1.83 -0.75
N LEU A 41 3.50 -1.69 -1.64
CA LEU A 41 3.56 -2.30 -2.97
C LEU A 41 4.68 -1.71 -3.83
N GLU A 42 4.86 -0.39 -3.77
CA GLU A 42 5.96 0.31 -4.45
C GLU A 42 7.32 -0.13 -3.91
N GLU A 43 7.45 -0.27 -2.58
CA GLU A 43 8.66 -0.78 -1.96
C GLU A 43 8.95 -2.23 -2.40
N SER A 44 7.94 -3.10 -2.40
CA SER A 44 8.08 -4.48 -2.88
C SER A 44 8.50 -4.54 -4.34
N ARG A 45 7.92 -3.69 -5.20
CA ARG A 45 8.28 -3.59 -6.61
C ARG A 45 9.73 -3.15 -6.77
N ALA A 46 10.15 -2.09 -6.07
CA ALA A 46 11.52 -1.59 -6.14
C ALA A 46 12.54 -2.62 -5.64
N ARG A 47 12.18 -3.46 -4.66
CA ARG A 47 13.02 -4.59 -4.21
C ARG A 47 13.16 -5.66 -5.28
N GLN A 48 12.07 -6.04 -5.95
CA GLN A 48 12.08 -7.04 -7.02
C GLN A 48 12.86 -6.56 -8.26
N GLU A 49 12.70 -5.28 -8.63
CA GLU A 49 13.45 -4.68 -9.74
C GLU A 49 14.97 -4.67 -9.47
N LYS A 50 15.37 -4.46 -8.20
CA LYS A 50 16.79 -4.55 -7.79
C LYS A 50 17.33 -5.98 -7.84
N ASP A 51 16.54 -6.96 -7.39
CA ASP A 51 16.91 -8.37 -7.36
C ASP A 51 17.07 -8.96 -8.78
N THR A 52 16.29 -8.46 -9.75
CA THR A 52 16.31 -8.95 -11.14
C THR A 52 17.53 -8.44 -11.94
N ILE A 53 18.22 -7.39 -11.47
CA ILE A 53 19.39 -6.79 -12.14
C ILE A 53 20.70 -7.31 -11.53
N GLN A 54 20.65 -8.23 -10.57
CA GLN A 54 21.81 -8.82 -9.89
C GLN A 54 22.18 -10.18 -10.46
#